data_AF-A0A9N8Z015-F1
#
_entry.id   AF-A0A9N8Z015-F1
#
_cell.length_a   1.000
_cell.length_b   1.000
_cell.length_c   1.000
_cell.angle_alpha   90.00
_cell.angle_beta   90.00
_cell.angle_gamma   90.00
#
_symmetry.space_group_name_H-M   'P 1'
#
loop_
_entity.id
_entity.type
_entity.pdbx_description
1 polymer ?
#
loop_
_entity_poly.entity_id
_entity_poly.type
_entity_poly.pdbx_seq_one_letter_code
_entity_poly.pdbx_strand_id
1 'polypeptide(L)'
;MDTSEISKISQDKISLILVKVSSLVDYAGEKLHTFPYKNVPLSWLRLYTDSSLLKTLVMTGAPGNHRRDMIFQLIEETKKILKEFKEFNQIKCIKSNFNDLNDSNYDAPIINHSLPKISRPSLTTFASHVTSSNPTPYIITSSIDHWPALSTRSWNNIDYLLNIGKERLVPIEIGFKYTDENWTQKIMEFDDIIIPDYCFVDTKPFIIKLNNNDIIKYNPLQDVIMNAWFGPKGTISPMHTDPYHNLLAQVVGQKYVRLYSPIETSKLYPFEGDFMSNTSQVEIENPNLEKFPLFATAQFKECILESGDLLYIPPGWWHYVRSLSVSFSVSFWF
;
A
#
# COMPACT_ATOMS: atom_id res chain seq x y z
N MET A 1 -52.48 21.61 6.61
CA MET A 1 -51.49 22.22 5.70
C MET A 1 -51.14 21.20 4.65
N ASP A 2 -51.15 21.67 3.41
CA ASP A 2 -51.34 20.93 2.16
C ASP A 2 -50.19 19.97 1.82
N THR A 3 -50.50 18.75 1.38
CA THR A 3 -49.53 17.70 0.98
C THR A 3 -48.86 17.99 -0.37
N SER A 4 -49.02 19.20 -0.90
CA SER A 4 -48.59 19.63 -2.23
C SER A 4 -47.22 20.33 -2.27
N GLU A 5 -46.53 20.54 -1.15
CA GLU A 5 -45.26 21.28 -1.12
C GLU A 5 -43.97 20.44 -1.18
N ILE A 6 -44.06 19.10 -1.06
CA ILE A 6 -42.88 18.22 -1.22
C ILE A 6 -42.71 17.75 -2.68
N SER A 7 -43.73 17.90 -3.53
CA SER A 7 -43.68 17.52 -4.95
C SER A 7 -43.00 18.55 -5.88
N LYS A 8 -42.46 19.66 -5.33
CA LYS A 8 -41.81 20.75 -6.10
C LYS A 8 -40.29 20.83 -5.93
N ILE A 9 -39.65 19.78 -5.41
CA ILE A 9 -38.19 19.66 -5.56
C ILE A 9 -37.96 18.93 -6.88
N SER A 10 -37.46 19.65 -7.90
CA SER A 10 -37.13 19.02 -9.19
C SER A 10 -36.16 17.86 -8.95
N GLN A 11 -36.26 16.81 -9.78
CA GLN A 11 -35.34 15.67 -9.70
C GLN A 11 -33.87 16.14 -9.69
N ASP A 12 -33.54 17.20 -10.42
CA ASP A 12 -32.21 17.82 -10.41
C ASP A 12 -31.76 18.35 -9.04
N LYS A 13 -32.67 18.92 -8.25
CA LYS A 13 -32.37 19.38 -6.89
C LYS A 13 -32.16 18.21 -5.93
N ILE A 14 -32.92 17.13 -6.08
CA ILE A 14 -32.72 15.90 -5.30
C ILE A 14 -31.36 15.28 -5.65
N SER A 15 -31.04 15.18 -6.94
CA SER A 15 -29.74 14.70 -7.42
C SER A 15 -28.59 15.54 -6.89
N LEU A 16 -28.72 16.87 -6.91
CA LEU A 16 -27.69 17.77 -6.38
C LEU A 16 -27.51 17.62 -4.85
N ILE A 17 -28.59 17.41 -4.10
CA ILE A 17 -28.52 17.14 -2.66
C ILE A 17 -27.85 15.79 -2.41
N LEU A 18 -28.20 14.75 -3.16
CA LEU A 18 -27.60 13.42 -3.06
C LEU A 18 -26.09 13.45 -3.36
N VAL A 19 -25.66 14.22 -4.36
CA VAL A 19 -24.24 14.42 -4.65
C VAL A 19 -23.54 15.05 -3.46
N LYS A 20 -24.07 16.16 -2.93
CA LYS A 20 -23.46 16.86 -1.78
C LYS A 20 -23.38 16.01 -0.52
N VAL A 21 -24.44 15.25 -0.22
CA VAL A 21 -24.47 14.37 0.95
C VAL A 21 -23.54 13.17 0.76
N SER A 22 -23.45 12.63 -0.47
CA SER A 22 -22.49 11.56 -0.77
C SER A 22 -21.06 12.04 -0.60
N SER A 23 -20.70 13.22 -1.14
CA SER A 23 -19.38 13.81 -0.93
C SER A 23 -19.06 14.05 0.54
N LEU A 24 -20.07 14.33 1.38
CA LEU A 24 -19.90 14.51 2.81
C LEU A 24 -19.64 13.18 3.54
N VAL A 25 -20.36 12.12 3.17
CA VAL A 25 -20.12 10.75 3.67
C VAL A 25 -18.73 10.29 3.27
N ASP A 26 -18.35 10.52 2.01
CA ASP A 26 -17.03 10.17 1.49
C ASP A 26 -15.94 10.94 2.25
N TYR A 27 -16.10 12.26 2.41
CA TYR A 27 -15.16 13.09 3.17
C TYR A 27 -15.06 12.69 4.65
N ALA A 28 -16.18 12.41 5.31
CA ALA A 28 -16.17 11.96 6.70
C ALA A 28 -15.50 10.58 6.82
N GLY A 29 -15.81 9.67 5.91
CA GLY A 29 -15.19 8.35 5.81
C GLY A 29 -13.69 8.44 5.62
N GLU A 30 -13.23 9.25 4.66
CA GLU A 30 -11.81 9.56 4.46
C GLU A 30 -11.15 10.01 5.77
N LYS A 31 -11.80 10.88 6.54
CA LYS A 31 -11.26 11.40 7.80
C LYS A 31 -11.27 10.39 8.93
N LEU A 32 -12.25 9.49 9.01
CA LEU A 32 -12.20 8.34 9.92
C LEU A 32 -10.93 7.51 9.68
N HIS A 33 -10.56 7.33 8.42
CA HIS A 33 -9.37 6.57 8.01
C HIS A 33 -8.05 7.33 8.16
N THR A 34 -8.06 8.61 8.59
CA THR A 34 -6.85 9.36 8.93
C THR A 34 -6.41 9.22 10.39
N PHE A 35 -7.16 8.50 11.23
CA PHE A 35 -6.82 8.25 12.64
C PHE A 35 -6.85 6.74 12.94
N PRO A 36 -6.01 6.25 13.87
CA PRO A 36 -6.17 4.91 14.43
C PRO A 36 -7.57 4.74 15.03
N TYR A 37 -8.20 3.56 14.89
CA TYR A 37 -9.61 3.33 15.26
C TYR A 37 -9.98 3.80 16.69
N LYS A 38 -9.06 3.62 17.65
CA LYS A 38 -9.25 4.03 19.07
C LYS A 38 -9.11 5.54 19.30
N ASN A 39 -8.51 6.26 18.35
CA ASN A 39 -8.12 7.67 18.47
C ASN A 39 -8.90 8.57 17.53
N VAL A 40 -9.92 8.04 16.83
CA VAL A 40 -10.77 8.82 15.96
C VAL A 40 -11.51 9.88 16.80
N PRO A 41 -11.34 11.18 16.50
CA PRO A 41 -12.12 12.21 17.16
C PRO A 41 -13.62 11.94 17.02
N LEU A 42 -14.35 12.01 18.13
CA LEU A 42 -15.81 11.77 18.15
C LEU A 42 -16.58 12.63 17.14
N SER A 43 -16.05 13.80 16.79
CA SER A 43 -16.62 14.68 15.76
C SER A 43 -16.61 14.08 14.36
N TRP A 44 -15.60 13.27 13.99
CA TRP A 44 -15.57 12.58 12.69
C TRP A 44 -16.51 11.39 12.66
N LEU A 45 -16.58 10.62 13.75
CA LEU A 45 -17.56 9.54 13.91
C LEU A 45 -18.97 10.09 13.78
N ARG A 46 -19.26 11.20 14.46
CA ARG A 46 -20.55 11.87 14.40
C ARG A 46 -20.85 12.41 13.00
N LEU A 47 -19.90 13.07 12.34
CA LEU A 47 -20.10 13.55 10.97
C LEU A 47 -20.42 12.41 10.00
N TYR A 48 -19.72 11.28 10.11
CA TYR A 48 -19.97 10.12 9.27
C TYR A 48 -21.35 9.50 9.54
N THR A 49 -21.74 9.36 10.81
CA THR A 49 -23.08 8.88 11.19
C THR A 49 -24.19 9.82 10.69
N ASP A 50 -24.08 11.12 10.93
CA ASP A 50 -25.11 12.11 10.60
C ASP A 50 -25.25 12.29 9.08
N SER A 51 -24.13 12.29 8.34
CA SER A 51 -24.13 12.35 6.88
C SER A 51 -24.68 11.07 6.24
N SER A 52 -24.37 9.90 6.80
CA SER A 52 -24.90 8.61 6.33
C SER A 52 -26.40 8.53 6.55
N LEU A 53 -26.89 8.94 7.73
CA LEU A 53 -28.31 9.02 8.03
C LEU A 53 -29.03 9.99 7.10
N LEU A 54 -28.45 11.17 6.86
CA LEU A 54 -28.98 12.14 5.91
C LEU A 54 -29.06 11.55 4.49
N LYS A 55 -28.05 10.81 4.04
CA LYS A 55 -28.03 10.13 2.73
C LYS A 55 -29.19 9.14 2.62
N THR A 56 -29.35 8.29 3.63
CA THR A 56 -30.44 7.31 3.70
C THR A 56 -31.80 7.98 3.67
N LEU A 57 -32.02 9.04 4.44
CA LEU A 57 -33.30 9.77 4.47
C LEU A 57 -33.66 10.40 3.12
N VAL A 58 -32.67 10.96 2.41
CA VAL A 58 -32.86 11.53 1.07
C VAL A 58 -33.14 10.43 0.03
N MET A 59 -32.43 9.29 0.09
CA MET A 59 -32.61 8.18 -0.85
C MET A 59 -33.92 7.42 -0.66
N THR A 60 -34.35 7.21 0.59
CA THR A 60 -35.51 6.36 0.92
C THR A 60 -36.82 7.13 1.00
N GLY A 61 -36.80 8.46 0.94
CA GLY A 61 -38.02 9.27 1.06
C GLY A 61 -38.69 9.19 2.45
N ALA A 62 -37.94 8.83 3.49
CA ALA A 62 -38.17 8.93 4.95
C ALA A 62 -39.63 8.99 5.47
N PRO A 63 -40.41 7.91 5.64
CA PRO A 63 -41.81 7.99 6.13
C PRO A 63 -41.98 8.69 7.50
N GLY A 64 -43.04 9.51 7.69
CA GLY A 64 -43.46 10.05 9.00
C GLY A 64 -43.74 11.57 9.09
N ASN A 65 -44.62 11.97 10.00
CA ASN A 65 -44.85 13.38 10.41
C ASN A 65 -43.63 13.84 11.24
N HIS A 66 -43.11 15.06 11.02
CA HIS A 66 -41.86 15.66 11.59
C HIS A 66 -40.55 15.45 10.79
N ARG A 67 -40.61 14.86 9.58
CA ARG A 67 -39.45 14.64 8.67
C ARG A 67 -38.64 15.91 8.37
N ARG A 68 -39.34 17.02 8.13
CA ARG A 68 -38.72 18.28 7.71
C ARG A 68 -37.79 18.81 8.80
N ASP A 69 -38.24 18.71 10.04
CA ASP A 69 -37.53 19.20 11.21
C ASP A 69 -36.27 18.37 11.49
N MET A 70 -36.35 17.04 11.34
CA MET A 70 -35.19 16.16 11.46
C MET A 70 -34.12 16.43 10.40
N ILE A 71 -34.52 16.62 9.13
CA ILE A 71 -33.58 16.94 8.04
C ILE A 71 -32.91 18.29 8.30
N PHE A 72 -33.68 19.31 8.71
CA PHE A 72 -33.12 20.63 9.02
C PHE A 72 -32.17 20.57 10.23
N GLN A 73 -32.51 19.82 11.27
CA GLN A 73 -31.64 19.63 12.42
C GLN A 73 -30.31 18.95 12.03
N LEU A 74 -30.37 17.87 11.24
CA LEU A 74 -29.16 17.18 10.76
C LEU A 74 -28.28 18.08 9.88
N ILE A 75 -28.89 18.91 9.03
CA ILE A 75 -28.16 19.89 8.20
C ILE A 75 -27.45 20.92 9.08
N GLU A 76 -28.13 21.46 10.09
CA GLU A 76 -27.53 22.47 10.98
C GLU A 76 -26.44 21.88 11.87
N GLU A 77 -26.62 20.67 12.42
CA GLU A 77 -25.58 19.96 13.18
C GLU A 77 -24.35 19.67 12.30
N THR A 78 -24.56 19.20 11.07
CA THR A 78 -23.50 18.97 10.09
C THR A 78 -22.72 20.24 9.78
N LYS A 79 -23.40 21.38 9.54
CA LYS A 79 -22.75 22.66 9.27
C LYS A 79 -21.93 23.15 10.45
N LYS A 80 -22.43 22.97 11.68
CA LYS A 80 -21.73 23.35 12.90
C LYS A 80 -20.42 22.58 13.05
N ILE A 81 -20.46 21.26 12.88
CA ILE A 81 -19.28 20.39 12.92
C ILE A 81 -18.26 20.81 11.85
N LEU A 82 -18.71 21.07 10.62
CA LEU A 82 -17.82 21.54 9.54
C LEU A 82 -17.16 22.89 9.82
N LYS A 83 -17.85 23.80 10.53
CA LYS A 83 -17.30 25.09 10.94
C LYS A 83 -16.21 24.92 12.00
N GLU A 84 -16.46 24.10 13.01
CA GLU A 84 -15.47 23.76 14.06
C GLU A 84 -14.20 23.14 13.44
N PHE A 85 -14.34 22.34 12.38
CA PHE A 85 -13.20 21.75 11.67
C PHE A 85 -12.37 22.75 10.84
N LYS A 86 -12.99 23.77 10.24
CA LYS A 86 -12.25 24.82 9.51
C LYS A 86 -11.34 25.61 10.44
N GLU A 87 -11.80 25.86 11.66
CA GLU A 87 -11.03 26.55 12.70
C GLU A 87 -9.91 25.65 13.24
N PHE A 88 -10.14 24.34 13.40
CA PHE A 88 -9.12 23.37 13.85
C PHE A 88 -7.97 23.19 12.84
N ASN A 89 -8.26 23.15 11.53
CA ASN A 89 -7.24 22.98 10.48
C ASN A 89 -6.34 24.21 10.30
N GLN A 90 -6.81 25.42 10.64
CA GLN A 90 -5.97 26.62 10.63
C GLN A 90 -4.92 26.60 11.73
N ILE A 91 -5.20 25.98 12.87
CA ILE A 91 -4.30 25.94 14.04
C ILE A 91 -3.19 24.89 13.87
N LYS A 92 -3.45 23.77 13.17
CA LYS A 92 -2.47 22.70 12.93
C LYS A 92 -1.49 22.95 11.77
N CYS A 93 -1.73 23.96 10.94
CA CYS A 93 -0.85 24.29 9.81
C CYS A 93 0.46 25.02 10.22
N ILE A 94 0.73 25.15 11.51
CA ILE A 94 1.96 25.74 12.05
C ILE A 94 3.04 24.65 12.16
N LYS A 95 3.85 24.55 11.08
CA LYS A 95 5.23 24.02 11.01
C LYS A 95 5.57 22.86 11.96
N SER A 96 5.42 21.63 11.49
CA SER A 96 6.34 20.55 11.89
C SER A 96 7.54 20.59 10.96
N ASN A 97 8.68 21.05 11.47
CA ASN A 97 9.96 21.06 10.78
C ASN A 97 10.36 19.63 10.38
N PHE A 98 10.46 19.37 9.08
CA PHE A 98 10.96 18.11 8.49
C PHE A 98 12.49 17.92 8.65
N ASN A 99 13.13 18.60 9.61
CA ASN A 99 14.59 18.62 9.74
C ASN A 99 15.14 17.63 10.78
N ASP A 100 14.29 16.97 11.57
CA ASP A 100 14.75 16.19 12.75
C ASP A 100 14.88 14.66 12.51
N LEU A 101 14.83 14.16 11.27
CA LEU A 101 14.98 12.71 10.95
C LEU A 101 16.34 12.31 10.37
N ASN A 102 17.33 13.20 10.38
CA ASN A 102 18.62 12.96 9.71
C ASN A 102 19.69 12.23 10.55
N ASP A 103 19.38 11.73 11.76
CA ASP A 103 20.44 11.24 12.66
C ASP A 103 20.21 9.82 13.18
N SER A 104 20.18 8.86 12.25
CA SER A 104 20.48 7.47 12.59
C SER A 104 21.48 6.89 11.59
N ASN A 105 22.63 6.48 12.11
CA ASN A 105 23.72 5.78 11.40
C ASN A 105 23.26 4.41 10.89
N TYR A 106 22.39 4.39 9.89
CA TYR A 106 22.11 3.22 9.07
C TYR A 106 22.92 3.35 7.80
N ASP A 107 24.19 2.94 7.87
CA ASP A 107 25.01 2.73 6.69
C ASP A 107 24.39 1.63 5.81
N ALA A 108 24.60 1.74 4.50
CA ALA A 108 24.18 0.69 3.58
C ALA A 108 24.91 -0.61 3.94
N PRO A 109 24.19 -1.74 4.06
CA PRO A 109 24.83 -3.01 4.40
C PRO A 109 25.77 -3.47 3.29
N ILE A 110 26.88 -4.10 3.67
CA ILE A 110 27.82 -4.71 2.74
C ILE A 110 27.16 -5.95 2.13
N ILE A 111 27.12 -6.01 0.80
CA ILE A 111 26.49 -7.11 0.06
C ILE A 111 27.50 -8.25 -0.15
N ASN A 112 27.28 -9.37 0.52
CA ASN A 112 28.13 -10.56 0.44
C ASN A 112 27.52 -11.66 -0.43
N HIS A 113 26.19 -11.70 -0.54
CA HIS A 113 25.47 -12.73 -1.29
C HIS A 113 24.61 -12.12 -2.40
N SER A 114 25.24 -11.42 -3.34
CA SER A 114 24.55 -10.66 -4.39
C SER A 114 23.61 -11.52 -5.24
N LEU A 115 22.45 -10.95 -5.58
CA LEU A 115 21.60 -11.46 -6.65
C LEU A 115 22.24 -11.30 -8.03
N PRO A 116 21.96 -12.21 -8.98
CA PRO A 116 22.33 -12.01 -10.37
C PRO A 116 21.57 -10.81 -10.96
N LYS A 117 22.25 -10.06 -11.85
CA LYS A 117 21.67 -8.97 -12.63
C LYS A 117 21.61 -9.39 -14.10
N ILE A 118 20.47 -9.20 -14.75
CA ILE A 118 20.25 -9.52 -16.16
C ILE A 118 19.67 -8.28 -16.84
N SER A 119 20.34 -7.78 -17.86
CA SER A 119 19.84 -6.65 -18.64
C SER A 119 18.80 -7.13 -19.64
N ARG A 120 17.58 -6.59 -19.55
CA ARG A 120 16.49 -6.75 -20.53
C ARG A 120 16.36 -8.19 -21.07
N PRO A 121 16.09 -9.19 -20.22
CA PRO A 121 15.83 -10.55 -20.70
C PRO A 121 14.66 -10.53 -21.70
N SER A 122 14.73 -11.39 -22.72
CA SER A 122 13.61 -11.55 -23.64
C SER A 122 12.38 -12.09 -22.90
N LEU A 123 11.17 -11.77 -23.39
CA LEU A 123 9.93 -12.30 -22.81
C LEU A 123 9.93 -13.84 -22.81
N THR A 124 10.49 -14.49 -23.83
CA THR A 124 10.60 -15.96 -23.89
C THR A 124 11.53 -16.51 -22.82
N THR A 125 12.67 -15.85 -22.58
CA THR A 125 13.60 -16.22 -21.51
C THR A 125 12.95 -16.05 -20.14
N PHE A 126 12.27 -14.93 -19.92
CA PHE A 126 11.55 -14.65 -18.68
C PHE A 126 10.43 -15.67 -18.44
N ALA A 127 9.56 -15.89 -19.44
CA ALA A 127 8.46 -16.86 -19.38
C ALA A 127 8.96 -18.29 -19.07
N SER A 128 10.06 -18.71 -19.71
CA SER A 128 10.67 -20.02 -19.47
C SER A 128 11.21 -20.14 -18.04
N HIS A 129 11.74 -19.04 -17.48
CA HIS A 129 12.23 -19.01 -16.09
C HIS A 129 11.08 -19.06 -15.08
N VAL A 130 10.05 -18.22 -15.24
CA VAL A 130 8.94 -18.17 -14.27
C VAL A 130 8.10 -19.45 -14.25
N THR A 131 8.04 -20.18 -15.37
CA THR A 131 7.36 -21.49 -15.47
C THR A 131 8.26 -22.69 -15.17
N SER A 132 9.52 -22.45 -14.82
CA SER A 132 10.45 -23.52 -14.41
C SER A 132 10.02 -24.15 -13.08
N SER A 133 10.60 -25.31 -12.75
CA SER A 133 10.30 -26.01 -11.50
C SER A 133 10.81 -25.26 -10.25
N ASN A 134 11.77 -24.35 -10.41
CA ASN A 134 12.38 -23.61 -9.31
C ASN A 134 12.81 -22.21 -9.76
N PRO A 135 11.85 -21.29 -10.00
CA PRO A 135 12.17 -19.91 -10.31
C PRO A 135 12.94 -19.28 -9.15
N THR A 136 13.97 -18.51 -9.49
CA THR A 136 14.83 -17.81 -8.53
C THR A 136 14.78 -16.30 -8.76
N PRO A 137 15.00 -15.47 -7.72
CA PRO A 137 15.01 -14.03 -7.85
C PRO A 137 16.26 -13.54 -8.59
N TYR A 138 16.09 -12.44 -9.32
CA TYR A 138 17.17 -11.71 -9.97
C TYR A 138 16.73 -10.28 -10.29
N ILE A 139 17.71 -9.41 -10.51
CA ILE A 139 17.46 -8.03 -10.89
C ILE A 139 17.43 -7.94 -12.41
N ILE A 140 16.39 -7.34 -12.95
CA ILE A 140 16.26 -6.95 -14.34
C ILE A 140 16.67 -5.48 -14.45
N THR A 141 17.73 -5.21 -15.21
CA THR A 141 18.19 -3.85 -15.47
C THR A 141 17.72 -3.36 -16.82
N SER A 142 17.59 -2.05 -16.96
CA SER A 142 17.32 -1.35 -18.22
C SER A 142 16.00 -1.67 -18.93
N SER A 143 15.05 -2.30 -18.23
CA SER A 143 13.72 -2.62 -18.76
C SER A 143 12.69 -1.51 -18.53
N ILE A 144 12.90 -0.66 -17.52
CA ILE A 144 11.93 0.40 -17.15
C ILE A 144 12.46 1.82 -17.42
N ASP A 145 13.68 1.98 -17.96
CA ASP A 145 14.32 3.29 -18.21
C ASP A 145 13.49 4.27 -19.05
N HIS A 146 12.56 3.74 -19.84
CA HIS A 146 11.66 4.51 -20.70
C HIS A 146 10.48 5.13 -19.93
N TRP A 147 10.28 4.79 -18.65
CA TRP A 147 9.20 5.34 -17.85
C TRP A 147 9.35 6.86 -17.67
N PRO A 148 8.27 7.64 -17.88
CA PRO A 148 8.26 9.07 -17.56
C PRO A 148 8.68 9.36 -16.12
N ALA A 149 8.31 8.48 -15.17
CA ALA A 149 8.68 8.58 -13.76
C ALA A 149 10.20 8.63 -13.50
N LEU A 150 11.02 8.09 -14.40
CA LEU A 150 12.48 8.10 -14.32
C LEU A 150 13.12 9.25 -15.11
N SER A 151 12.36 9.96 -15.95
CA SER A 151 12.88 10.93 -16.91
C SER A 151 12.04 12.20 -17.00
N THR A 152 11.14 12.29 -17.98
CA THR A 152 10.41 13.50 -18.39
C THR A 152 9.46 14.04 -17.31
N ARG A 153 8.95 13.16 -16.45
CA ARG A 153 8.07 13.48 -15.32
C ARG A 153 8.64 12.82 -14.07
N SER A 154 9.90 13.15 -13.79
CA SER A 154 10.68 12.49 -12.76
C SER A 154 10.04 12.58 -11.38
N TRP A 155 9.88 11.43 -10.74
CA TRP A 155 9.40 11.36 -9.36
C TRP A 155 10.44 11.79 -8.32
N ASN A 156 11.71 11.97 -8.72
CA ASN A 156 12.70 12.64 -7.87
C ASN A 156 12.37 14.13 -7.66
N ASN A 157 11.51 14.72 -8.51
CA ASN A 157 11.02 16.08 -8.31
C ASN A 157 9.85 16.08 -7.33
N ILE A 158 10.11 16.49 -6.09
CA ILE A 158 9.08 16.55 -5.05
C ILE A 158 7.95 17.53 -5.39
N ASP A 159 8.24 18.64 -6.07
CA ASP A 159 7.21 19.60 -6.49
C ASP A 159 6.27 18.98 -7.52
N TYR A 160 6.80 18.16 -8.42
CA TYR A 160 6.00 17.37 -9.36
C TYR A 160 5.09 16.39 -8.61
N LEU A 161 5.64 15.57 -7.70
CA LEU A 161 4.88 14.62 -6.90
C LEU A 161 3.79 15.31 -6.06
N LEU A 162 4.12 16.44 -5.41
CA LEU A 162 3.17 17.24 -4.66
C LEU A 162 2.09 17.81 -5.59
N ASN A 163 2.45 18.23 -6.82
CA ASN A 163 1.48 18.79 -7.74
C ASN A 163 0.48 17.75 -8.27
N ILE A 164 0.93 16.54 -8.59
CA ILE A 164 0.04 15.45 -9.01
C ILE A 164 -0.73 14.84 -7.82
N GLY A 165 -0.15 14.90 -6.61
CA GLY A 165 -0.75 14.41 -5.37
C GLY A 165 -1.70 15.40 -4.68
N LYS A 166 -1.72 16.68 -5.08
CA LYS A 166 -2.54 17.74 -4.44
C LYS A 166 -4.03 17.44 -4.40
N GLU A 167 -4.55 16.67 -5.36
CA GLU A 167 -5.97 16.31 -5.45
C GLU A 167 -6.27 14.85 -5.06
N ARG A 168 -5.29 14.09 -4.55
CA ARG A 168 -5.45 12.66 -4.23
C ARG A 168 -4.78 12.31 -2.90
N LEU A 169 -5.54 11.72 -1.98
CA LEU A 169 -5.03 11.27 -0.68
C LEU A 169 -4.17 10.01 -0.87
N VAL A 170 -2.85 10.17 -0.77
CA VAL A 170 -1.89 9.06 -0.67
C VAL A 170 -1.75 8.68 0.80
N PRO A 171 -1.85 7.39 1.17
CA PRO A 171 -1.55 6.98 2.54
C PRO A 171 -0.06 7.22 2.80
N ILE A 172 0.25 8.01 3.83
CA ILE A 172 1.61 8.20 4.33
C ILE A 172 1.78 7.22 5.49
N GLU A 173 2.76 6.31 5.36
CA GLU A 173 3.18 5.42 6.44
C GLU A 173 3.71 6.24 7.63
N ILE A 174 3.02 6.23 8.76
CA ILE A 174 3.58 6.70 10.04
C ILE A 174 3.69 5.49 10.96
N GLY A 175 4.84 4.81 10.87
CA GLY A 175 5.18 3.60 11.64
C GLY A 175 6.40 2.93 11.03
N PHE A 176 7.28 2.34 11.86
CA PHE A 176 8.56 1.78 11.40
C PHE A 176 8.42 0.41 10.69
N LYS A 177 7.28 -0.30 10.84
CA LYS A 177 7.02 -1.65 10.29
C LYS A 177 5.52 -1.84 9.94
N TYR A 178 5.19 -2.61 8.90
CA TYR A 178 3.79 -2.88 8.48
C TYR A 178 3.03 -3.89 9.37
N THR A 179 3.68 -4.50 10.35
CA THR A 179 3.07 -5.49 11.28
C THR A 179 2.19 -4.86 12.35
N ASP A 180 2.01 -3.54 12.31
CA ASP A 180 1.16 -2.80 13.25
C ASP A 180 -0.30 -2.73 12.76
N GLU A 181 -1.26 -2.72 13.70
CA GLU A 181 -2.73 -2.85 13.53
C GLU A 181 -3.43 -1.77 12.64
N ASN A 182 -2.70 -0.95 11.88
CA ASN A 182 -3.20 0.26 11.18
C ASN A 182 -3.12 0.19 9.64
N TRP A 183 -3.28 -0.99 9.02
CA TRP A 183 -3.16 -1.19 7.57
C TRP A 183 -4.42 -0.79 6.77
N THR A 184 -4.29 0.00 5.68
CA THR A 184 -5.34 0.24 4.64
C THR A 184 -4.72 0.61 3.25
N GLN A 185 -5.48 0.52 2.13
CA GLN A 185 -5.02 0.83 0.74
C GLN A 185 -6.09 1.56 -0.14
N LYS A 186 -5.65 2.43 -1.08
CA LYS A 186 -6.39 2.81 -2.32
C LYS A 186 -5.49 3.35 -3.45
N ILE A 187 -5.98 3.18 -4.68
CA ILE A 187 -5.32 3.28 -6.01
C ILE A 187 -4.99 4.72 -6.45
N MET A 188 -3.82 4.89 -7.07
CA MET A 188 -3.47 6.02 -7.93
C MET A 188 -3.42 5.57 -9.40
N GLU A 189 -3.94 6.40 -10.31
CA GLU A 189 -3.61 6.28 -11.73
C GLU A 189 -2.29 7.01 -11.97
N PHE A 190 -1.22 6.25 -12.26
CA PHE A 190 0.05 6.80 -12.71
C PHE A 190 0.21 6.52 -14.20
N ASP A 191 -0.08 7.50 -15.05
CA ASP A 191 0.31 7.44 -16.47
C ASP A 191 1.85 7.55 -16.66
N ASP A 192 2.59 7.69 -15.55
CA ASP A 192 4.05 7.74 -15.49
C ASP A 192 4.71 6.37 -15.37
N ILE A 193 3.90 5.34 -15.07
CA ILE A 193 4.33 3.96 -14.86
C ILE A 193 3.52 3.06 -15.77
N ILE A 194 4.21 2.13 -16.42
CA ILE A 194 3.60 1.16 -17.33
C ILE A 194 3.79 -0.22 -16.72
N ILE A 195 2.74 -1.04 -16.69
CA ILE A 195 2.86 -2.44 -16.26
C ILE A 195 3.90 -3.12 -17.16
N PRO A 196 5.02 -3.66 -16.62
CA PRO A 196 6.04 -4.30 -17.44
C PRO A 196 5.46 -5.47 -18.25
N ASP A 197 5.86 -5.61 -19.52
CA ASP A 197 5.41 -6.71 -20.40
C ASP A 197 5.65 -8.10 -19.79
N TYR A 198 6.65 -8.22 -18.91
CA TYR A 198 6.94 -9.41 -18.13
C TYR A 198 5.77 -9.90 -17.28
N CYS A 199 4.84 -9.03 -16.89
CA CYS A 199 3.67 -9.40 -16.09
C CYS A 199 2.61 -10.16 -16.90
N PHE A 200 2.70 -10.16 -18.23
CA PHE A 200 1.72 -10.79 -19.13
C PHE A 200 2.21 -12.12 -19.70
N VAL A 201 3.32 -12.67 -19.20
CA VAL A 201 3.75 -14.01 -19.59
C VAL A 201 2.85 -15.08 -18.97
N ASP A 202 2.68 -16.20 -19.66
CA ASP A 202 1.95 -17.34 -19.10
C ASP A 202 2.63 -17.82 -17.82
N THR A 203 1.86 -17.86 -16.72
CA THR A 203 2.30 -18.41 -15.44
C THR A 203 1.56 -19.73 -15.18
N LYS A 204 2.18 -20.61 -14.40
CA LYS A 204 1.60 -21.91 -14.01
C LYS A 204 1.46 -21.95 -12.50
N PRO A 205 0.54 -22.76 -11.94
CA PRO A 205 0.48 -22.95 -10.51
C PRO A 205 1.84 -23.38 -9.96
N PHE A 206 2.37 -22.59 -9.02
CA PHE A 206 3.64 -22.89 -8.37
C PHE A 206 3.37 -23.78 -7.16
N ILE A 207 4.09 -24.90 -7.08
CA ILE A 207 3.87 -25.94 -6.09
C ILE A 207 5.13 -26.10 -5.25
N ILE A 208 5.01 -25.83 -3.96
CA ILE A 208 6.06 -26.07 -2.98
C ILE A 208 5.72 -27.34 -2.22
N LYS A 209 6.61 -28.33 -2.29
CA LYS A 209 6.53 -29.56 -1.50
C LYS A 209 7.34 -29.37 -0.22
N LEU A 210 6.66 -29.43 0.92
CA LEU A 210 7.30 -29.43 2.23
C LEU A 210 7.61 -30.86 2.69
N ASN A 211 8.47 -30.98 3.71
CA ASN A 211 9.03 -32.25 4.17
C ASN A 211 8.00 -33.29 4.68
N ASN A 212 6.74 -32.90 4.91
CA ASN A 212 5.69 -33.73 5.49
C ASN A 212 4.53 -34.08 4.53
N ASN A 213 4.74 -34.08 3.21
CA ASN A 213 3.71 -34.17 2.16
C ASN A 213 2.74 -32.98 2.06
N ASP A 214 2.94 -31.92 2.86
CA ASP A 214 2.20 -30.68 2.69
C ASP A 214 2.59 -30.01 1.37
N ILE A 215 1.58 -29.68 0.58
CA ILE A 215 1.71 -28.99 -0.70
C ILE A 215 1.12 -27.60 -0.56
N ILE A 216 1.98 -26.59 -0.67
CA ILE A 216 1.51 -25.21 -0.87
C ILE A 216 1.39 -24.99 -2.37
N LYS A 217 0.19 -24.61 -2.81
CA LYS A 217 -0.09 -24.31 -4.21
C LYS A 217 -0.46 -22.83 -4.35
N TYR A 218 0.37 -22.10 -5.08
CA TYR A 218 0.09 -20.73 -5.49
C TYR A 218 -0.50 -20.73 -6.89
N ASN A 219 -1.68 -20.13 -7.05
CA ASN A 219 -2.34 -20.02 -8.35
C ASN A 219 -2.00 -18.66 -8.97
N PRO A 220 -1.84 -18.61 -10.30
CA PRO A 220 -1.74 -17.36 -11.05
C PRO A 220 -2.85 -16.36 -10.74
N LEU A 221 -2.54 -15.08 -10.83
CA LEU A 221 -3.57 -14.05 -10.87
C LEU A 221 -4.20 -13.98 -12.27
N GLN A 222 -5.46 -13.55 -12.31
CA GLN A 222 -6.13 -13.26 -13.58
C GLN A 222 -5.75 -11.88 -14.11
N ASP A 223 -5.53 -10.92 -13.21
CA ASP A 223 -5.17 -9.53 -13.51
C ASP A 223 -3.97 -9.11 -12.67
N VAL A 224 -3.15 -8.22 -13.22
CA VAL A 224 -1.98 -7.67 -12.52
C VAL A 224 -2.44 -6.72 -11.42
N ILE A 225 -2.00 -6.96 -10.18
CA ILE A 225 -2.25 -6.07 -9.05
C ILE A 225 -1.04 -5.16 -8.86
N MET A 226 -1.27 -3.85 -8.92
CA MET A 226 -0.24 -2.84 -8.74
C MET A 226 -0.34 -2.20 -7.36
N ASN A 227 0.77 -2.14 -6.63
CA ASN A 227 0.88 -1.43 -5.35
C ASN A 227 2.02 -0.41 -5.37
N ALA A 228 1.83 0.72 -4.70
CA ALA A 228 2.83 1.79 -4.57
C ALA A 228 3.39 1.84 -3.15
N TRP A 229 4.69 2.05 -3.03
CA TRP A 229 5.43 2.06 -1.76
C TRP A 229 6.27 3.32 -1.68
N PHE A 230 5.77 4.34 -0.96
CA PHE A 230 6.47 5.60 -0.76
C PHE A 230 6.73 5.83 0.73
N GLY A 231 7.98 6.08 1.09
CA GLY A 231 8.36 6.27 2.48
C GLY A 231 9.73 6.93 2.66
N PRO A 232 10.01 7.43 3.87
CA PRO A 232 11.31 8.02 4.21
C PRO A 232 12.44 6.96 4.27
N LYS A 233 13.67 7.44 4.45
CA LYS A 233 14.81 6.58 4.80
C LYS A 233 14.48 5.81 6.09
N GLY A 234 14.83 4.53 6.13
CA GLY A 234 14.65 3.68 7.29
C GLY A 234 13.30 2.95 7.37
N THR A 235 12.36 3.20 6.44
CA THR A 235 11.14 2.38 6.33
C THR A 235 11.52 0.91 6.14
N ILE A 236 10.94 0.03 6.97
CA ILE A 236 11.17 -1.40 6.93
C ILE A 236 9.87 -2.12 6.59
N SER A 237 9.97 -3.01 5.61
CA SER A 237 9.03 -4.09 5.41
C SER A 237 9.65 -5.34 6.06
N PRO A 238 9.11 -5.84 7.20
CA PRO A 238 9.55 -7.09 7.79
C PRO A 238 9.62 -8.27 6.82
N MET A 239 10.26 -9.34 7.27
CA MET A 239 10.46 -10.53 6.45
C MET A 239 9.15 -11.29 6.25
N HIS A 240 8.71 -11.43 5.00
CA HIS A 240 7.45 -12.11 4.66
C HIS A 240 7.49 -12.79 3.30
N THR A 241 6.46 -13.56 2.97
CA THR A 241 6.23 -14.15 1.65
C THR A 241 4.93 -13.67 1.03
N ASP A 242 4.92 -13.50 -0.28
CA ASP A 242 3.73 -13.25 -1.08
C ASP A 242 3.33 -14.51 -1.88
N PRO A 243 2.03 -14.69 -2.18
CA PRO A 243 1.55 -15.85 -2.93
C PRO A 243 1.65 -15.70 -4.45
N TYR A 244 2.20 -14.61 -4.98
CA TYR A 244 2.20 -14.28 -6.41
C TYR A 244 3.61 -14.04 -6.95
N HIS A 245 3.78 -14.09 -8.28
CA HIS A 245 5.00 -13.55 -8.87
C HIS A 245 4.98 -12.05 -8.65
N ASN A 246 6.12 -11.47 -8.25
CA ASN A 246 6.21 -10.05 -7.96
C ASN A 246 7.38 -9.43 -8.74
N LEU A 247 7.12 -8.31 -9.40
CA LEU A 247 8.14 -7.42 -9.93
C LEU A 247 8.14 -6.14 -9.11
N LEU A 248 9.19 -5.91 -8.32
CA LEU A 248 9.37 -4.69 -7.54
C LEU A 248 10.24 -3.71 -8.33
N ALA A 249 9.62 -2.68 -8.89
CA ALA A 249 10.28 -1.59 -9.61
C ALA A 249 10.73 -0.51 -8.64
N GLN A 250 12.01 -0.15 -8.66
CA GLN A 250 12.53 0.96 -7.88
C GLN A 250 12.56 2.22 -8.74
N VAL A 251 11.81 3.25 -8.32
CA VAL A 251 11.66 4.49 -9.09
C VAL A 251 12.49 5.62 -8.49
N VAL A 252 12.38 5.83 -7.18
CA VAL A 252 13.12 6.87 -6.45
C VAL A 252 13.91 6.23 -5.32
N GLY A 253 15.16 6.66 -5.13
CA GLY A 253 15.99 6.23 -4.02
C GLY A 253 16.47 4.78 -4.11
N GLN A 254 16.94 4.25 -2.99
CA GLN A 254 17.51 2.90 -2.91
C GLN A 254 16.84 2.07 -1.80
N LYS A 255 16.71 0.77 -2.03
CA LYS A 255 16.24 -0.20 -1.03
C LYS A 255 17.25 -1.34 -0.87
N TYR A 256 17.56 -1.69 0.36
CA TYR A 256 18.19 -2.95 0.68
C TYR A 256 17.13 -4.05 0.68
N VAL A 257 17.40 -5.17 0.02
CA VAL A 257 16.52 -6.34 -0.02
C VAL A 257 17.31 -7.58 0.36
N ARG A 258 16.78 -8.39 1.28
CA ARG A 258 17.30 -9.72 1.60
C ARG A 258 16.23 -10.78 1.31
N LEU A 259 16.62 -11.84 0.61
CA LEU A 259 15.73 -12.89 0.11
C LEU A 259 16.17 -14.28 0.57
N TYR A 260 15.22 -15.09 0.99
CA TYR A 260 15.43 -16.50 1.34
C TYR A 260 14.52 -17.39 0.51
N SER A 261 15.06 -18.53 0.07
CA SER A 261 14.30 -19.53 -0.66
C SER A 261 13.20 -20.12 0.23
N PRO A 262 12.04 -20.53 -0.32
CA PRO A 262 11.00 -21.20 0.46
C PRO A 262 11.48 -22.44 1.23
N ILE A 263 12.56 -23.09 0.78
CA ILE A 263 13.16 -24.24 1.50
C ILE A 263 13.75 -23.85 2.87
N GLU A 264 14.05 -22.57 3.07
CA GLU A 264 14.60 -22.04 4.32
C GLU A 264 13.51 -21.70 5.36
N THR A 265 12.22 -21.86 5.02
CA THR A 265 11.06 -21.46 5.86
C THR A 265 11.18 -21.92 7.31
N SER A 266 11.62 -23.15 7.56
CA SER A 266 11.75 -23.71 8.92
C SER A 266 12.78 -22.97 9.79
N LYS A 267 13.72 -22.25 9.17
CA LYS A 267 14.76 -21.45 9.84
C LYS A 267 14.35 -19.98 10.00
N LEU A 268 13.23 -19.58 9.41
CA LEU A 268 12.73 -18.20 9.42
C LEU A 268 11.64 -17.97 10.46
N TYR A 269 11.22 -19.01 11.20
CA TYR A 269 10.30 -18.90 12.33
C TYR A 269 9.05 -18.06 12.01
N PRO A 270 8.19 -18.50 11.05
CA PRO A 270 6.93 -17.84 10.79
C PRO A 270 6.08 -17.72 12.06
N PHE A 271 5.19 -16.71 12.13
CA PHE A 271 4.17 -16.68 13.19
C PHE A 271 3.23 -17.88 13.06
N GLU A 272 2.78 -18.41 14.19
CA GLU A 272 1.80 -19.51 14.20
C GLU A 272 0.38 -18.95 14.01
N GLY A 273 -0.44 -19.63 13.21
CA GLY A 273 -1.85 -19.29 12.95
C GLY A 273 -2.15 -18.75 11.54
N ASP A 274 -3.44 -18.64 11.22
CA ASP A 274 -3.90 -18.38 9.83
C ASP A 274 -3.62 -16.95 9.33
N PHE A 275 -3.48 -15.96 10.21
CA PHE A 275 -3.44 -14.54 9.82
C PHE A 275 -2.04 -13.95 9.61
N MET A 276 -0.96 -14.60 10.07
CA MET A 276 0.41 -14.06 9.96
C MET A 276 1.49 -15.13 9.65
N SER A 277 1.09 -16.33 9.24
CA SER A 277 2.02 -17.43 8.91
C SER A 277 2.96 -17.13 7.75
N ASN A 278 2.66 -16.11 6.94
CA ASN A 278 3.53 -15.62 5.88
C ASN A 278 4.57 -14.60 6.36
N THR A 279 4.63 -14.27 7.66
CA THR A 279 5.56 -13.28 8.23
C THR A 279 6.47 -13.93 9.27
N SER A 280 7.75 -13.59 9.24
CA SER A 280 8.78 -14.10 10.15
C SER A 280 8.76 -13.35 11.47
N GLN A 281 9.02 -14.09 12.56
CA GLN A 281 9.25 -13.51 13.89
C GLN A 281 10.65 -12.90 14.06
N VAL A 282 11.57 -13.13 13.12
CA VAL A 282 12.98 -12.77 13.26
C VAL A 282 13.22 -11.33 12.80
N GLU A 283 13.90 -10.54 13.63
CA GLU A 283 14.46 -9.25 13.23
C GLU A 283 15.75 -9.47 12.42
N ILE A 284 15.65 -9.38 11.10
CA ILE A 284 16.69 -9.84 10.16
C ILE A 284 18.05 -9.15 10.31
N GLU A 285 18.06 -7.87 10.67
CA GLU A 285 19.30 -7.08 10.84
C GLU A 285 19.85 -7.13 12.26
N ASN A 286 19.08 -7.64 13.23
CA ASN A 286 19.54 -7.84 14.60
C ASN A 286 18.87 -9.09 15.21
N PRO A 287 19.20 -10.29 14.69
CA PRO A 287 18.47 -11.50 15.06
C PRO A 287 18.80 -11.93 16.49
N ASN A 288 17.78 -12.23 17.28
CA ASN A 288 17.96 -12.91 18.56
C ASN A 288 18.23 -14.40 18.32
N LEU A 289 19.51 -14.78 18.24
CA LEU A 289 19.94 -16.15 17.95
C LEU A 289 19.76 -17.12 19.12
N GLU A 290 19.57 -16.61 20.35
CA GLU A 290 19.18 -17.47 21.48
C GLU A 290 17.75 -17.97 21.29
N LYS A 291 16.85 -17.10 20.82
CA LYS A 291 15.45 -17.43 20.53
C LYS A 291 15.29 -18.15 19.18
N PHE A 292 16.08 -17.77 18.18
CA PHE A 292 15.97 -18.23 16.79
C PHE A 292 17.27 -18.86 16.27
N PRO A 293 17.78 -19.93 16.91
CA PRO A 293 19.12 -20.44 16.62
C PRO A 293 19.31 -20.96 15.20
N LEU A 294 18.27 -21.50 14.56
CA LEU A 294 18.37 -22.03 13.19
C LEU A 294 18.60 -20.92 12.14
N PHE A 295 18.19 -19.69 12.44
CA PHE A 295 18.30 -18.55 11.52
C PHE A 295 19.74 -18.27 11.11
N ALA A 296 20.71 -18.50 12.01
CA ALA A 296 22.13 -18.33 11.71
C ALA A 296 22.64 -19.23 10.56
N THR A 297 21.91 -20.31 10.26
CA THR A 297 22.26 -21.26 9.19
C THR A 297 21.42 -21.08 7.91
N ALA A 298 20.53 -20.08 7.90
CA ALA A 298 19.64 -19.82 6.78
C ALA A 298 20.41 -19.17 5.62
N GLN A 299 20.27 -19.74 4.42
CA GLN A 299 20.96 -19.24 3.22
C GLN A 299 20.12 -18.15 2.57
N PHE A 300 20.77 -17.04 2.21
CA PHE A 300 20.09 -15.91 1.59
C PHE A 300 20.82 -15.35 0.37
N LYS A 301 20.07 -14.54 -0.37
CA LYS A 301 20.58 -13.60 -1.36
C LYS A 301 20.20 -12.19 -0.96
N GLU A 302 20.91 -11.20 -1.46
CA GLU A 302 20.64 -9.81 -1.13
C GLU A 302 21.05 -8.86 -2.24
N CYS A 303 20.51 -7.65 -2.21
CA CYS A 303 20.89 -6.59 -3.11
C CYS A 303 20.60 -5.21 -2.53
N ILE A 304 21.24 -4.20 -3.12
CA ILE A 304 20.74 -2.83 -3.12
C ILE A 304 20.03 -2.64 -4.45
N LEU A 305 18.72 -2.39 -4.39
CA LEU A 305 17.89 -2.09 -5.53
C LEU A 305 17.94 -0.59 -5.80
N GLU A 306 18.38 -0.20 -7.00
CA GLU A 306 18.59 1.19 -7.38
C GLU A 306 17.49 1.70 -8.31
N SER A 307 17.33 3.03 -8.41
CA SER A 307 16.39 3.64 -9.37
C SER A 307 16.62 3.11 -10.79
N GLY A 308 15.58 2.58 -11.42
CA GLY A 308 15.62 1.93 -12.74
C GLY A 308 15.76 0.40 -12.70
N ASP A 309 16.07 -0.19 -11.54
CA ASP A 309 16.08 -1.64 -11.38
C ASP A 309 14.67 -2.20 -11.17
N LEU A 310 14.46 -3.43 -11.67
CA LEU A 310 13.26 -4.23 -11.46
C LEU A 310 13.65 -5.56 -10.81
N LEU A 311 13.23 -5.81 -9.57
CA LEU A 311 13.52 -7.06 -8.88
C LEU A 311 12.40 -8.07 -9.11
N TYR A 312 12.73 -9.23 -9.68
CA TYR A 312 11.82 -10.37 -9.73
C TYR A 312 11.87 -11.19 -8.45
N ILE A 313 10.72 -11.42 -7.82
CA ILE A 313 10.53 -12.23 -6.62
C ILE A 313 9.51 -13.33 -6.95
N PRO A 314 9.90 -14.62 -6.95
CA PRO A 314 8.97 -15.71 -7.20
C PRO A 314 8.02 -15.97 -6.00
N PRO A 315 6.85 -16.59 -6.22
CA PRO A 315 5.90 -16.91 -5.17
C PRO A 315 6.53 -17.71 -4.03
N GLY A 316 6.18 -17.37 -2.80
CA GLY A 316 6.69 -18.03 -1.60
C GLY A 316 8.14 -17.69 -1.23
N TRP A 317 8.86 -16.88 -2.02
CA TRP A 317 10.16 -16.37 -1.60
C TRP A 317 10.00 -15.37 -0.47
N TRP A 318 10.74 -15.62 0.60
CA TRP A 318 10.82 -14.74 1.74
C TRP A 318 11.63 -13.52 1.37
N HIS A 319 11.12 -12.33 1.66
CA HIS A 319 11.80 -11.08 1.36
C HIS A 319 11.64 -10.06 2.50
N TYR A 320 12.74 -9.42 2.84
CA TYR A 320 12.85 -8.28 3.75
C TYR A 320 13.32 -7.07 2.97
N VAL A 321 12.76 -5.91 3.26
CA VAL A 321 13.06 -4.68 2.52
C VAL A 321 13.28 -3.52 3.48
N ARG A 322 14.34 -2.73 3.27
CA ARG A 322 14.61 -1.48 4.01
C ARG A 322 14.97 -0.35 3.07
N SER A 323 14.32 0.80 3.21
CA SER A 323 14.66 2.01 2.46
C SER A 323 15.97 2.62 2.97
N LEU A 324 16.95 2.80 2.06
CA LEU A 324 18.26 3.41 2.37
C LEU A 324 18.27 4.93 2.17
N SER A 325 17.25 5.45 1.50
CA SER A 325 16.96 6.87 1.30
C SER A 325 15.44 7.09 1.34
N VAL A 326 14.97 8.34 1.17
CA VAL A 326 13.59 8.53 0.70
C VAL A 326 13.41 7.68 -0.55
N SER A 327 12.35 6.87 -0.58
CA SER A 327 12.18 5.82 -1.58
C SER A 327 10.77 5.80 -2.11
N PHE A 328 10.64 5.54 -3.41
CA PHE A 328 9.38 5.24 -4.09
C PHE A 328 9.58 4.01 -4.97
N SER A 329 8.83 2.94 -4.68
CA SER A 329 8.80 1.71 -5.48
C SER A 329 7.37 1.38 -5.92
N VAL A 330 7.23 0.62 -6.99
CA VAL A 330 5.94 0.05 -7.42
C VAL A 330 6.11 -1.44 -7.61
N SER A 331 5.23 -2.23 -6.99
CA SER A 331 5.21 -3.68 -7.14
C SER A 331 4.07 -4.12 -8.05
N PHE A 332 4.33 -5.12 -8.89
CA PHE A 332 3.34 -5.75 -9.76
C PHE A 332 3.24 -7.23 -9.39
N TRP A 333 2.10 -7.62 -8.80
CA TRP A 333 1.77 -9.02 -8.57
C TRP A 333 1.04 -9.57 -9.80
N PHE A 334 1.49 -10.71 -10.33
CA PHE A 334 0.93 -11.34 -11.55
C PHE A 334 0.96 -12.88 -11.49
#